data_AF-A0A6J6WHJ2-F1
#
_entry.id   AF-A0A6J6WHJ2-F1
#
_cell.length_a   1.000
_cell.length_b   1.000
_cell.length_c   1.000
_cell.angle_alpha   90.00
_cell.angle_beta   90.00
_cell.angle_gamma   90.00
#
_symmetry.space_group_name_H-M   'P 1'
#
loop_
_entity.id
_entity.type
_entity.pdbx_description
1 polymer ?
#
loop_
_entity_poly.entity_id
_entity_poly.type
_entity_poly.pdbx_seq_one_letter_code
_entity_poly.pdbx_strand_id
1 'polypeptide(L)' 'MNYASFVEEVNGGNRVVPTLLFSDGVALTNPSVIAVKEKLASL' A
#
# COMPACT_ATOMS: atom_id res chain seq x y z
N MET A 1 -16.25 -2.92 3.89
CA MET A 1 -15.15 -2.88 2.92
C MET A 1 -14.65 -4.31 2.69
N ASN A 2 -14.54 -4.74 1.44
CA ASN A 2 -13.85 -6.00 1.12
C ASN A 2 -12.38 -5.67 0.89
N TYR A 3 -11.49 -6.08 1.81
CA TYR A 3 -10.06 -5.78 1.72
C TYR A 3 -9.41 -6.37 0.46
N ALA A 4 -9.94 -7.47 -0.08
CA ALA A 4 -9.45 -8.02 -1.34
C ALA A 4 -9.70 -7.07 -2.52
N SER A 5 -10.91 -6.49 -2.60
CA SER A 5 -11.25 -5.53 -3.64
C SER A 5 -10.41 -4.26 -3.56
N PHE A 6 -10.09 -3.79 -2.34
CA PHE A 6 -9.16 -2.67 -2.15
C PHE A 6 -7.76 -2.99 -2.65
N VAL A 7 -7.21 -4.17 -2.30
CA VAL A 7 -5.88 -4.61 -2.73
C VAL A 7 -5.81 -4.71 -4.26
N GLU A 8 -6.85 -5.26 -4.91
CA GLU A 8 -6.92 -5.30 -6.37
C GLU A 8 -6.93 -3.90 -6.99
N GLU A 9 -7.72 -2.98 -6.45
CA GLU A 9 -7.84 -1.61 -6.94
C GLU A 9 -6.49 -0.88 -6.95
N VAL A 10 -5.76 -0.92 -5.82
CA VAL A 10 -4.50 -0.17 -5.68
C VAL A 10 -3.30 -0.86 -6.32
N ASN A 11 -3.42 -2.15 -6.68
CA ASN A 11 -2.35 -2.94 -7.28
C ASN A 11 -2.60 -3.31 -8.75
N GLY A 12 -3.48 -2.58 -9.44
CA GLY A 12 -3.75 -2.80 -10.87
C GLY A 12 -4.35 -4.17 -11.18
N GLY A 13 -5.29 -4.64 -10.35
CA GLY A 13 -5.95 -5.94 -10.45
C GLY A 13 -5.23 -7.08 -9.73
N ASN A 14 -4.02 -6.85 -9.20
CA ASN A 14 -3.26 -7.89 -8.52
C ASN A 14 -3.63 -8.01 -7.03
N ARG A 15 -3.53 -9.22 -6.48
CA ARG A 15 -3.78 -9.50 -5.06
C ARG A 15 -2.49 -9.64 -4.23
N VAL A 16 -1.54 -8.71 -4.42
CA VAL A 16 -0.23 -8.79 -3.75
C VAL A 16 -0.32 -8.22 -2.34
N VAL A 17 0.25 -8.96 -1.38
CA VAL A 17 0.34 -8.56 0.03
C VAL A 17 1.78 -8.71 0.52
N PRO A 18 2.23 -7.87 1.48
CA PRO A 18 1.49 -6.82 2.18
C PRO A 18 1.24 -5.56 1.30
N THR A 19 0.08 -4.93 1.44
CA THR A 19 -0.24 -3.62 0.84
C THR A 19 -0.52 -2.62 1.95
N LEU A 20 0.16 -1.48 1.95
CA LEU A 20 0.03 -0.45 2.98
C LEU A 20 -0.63 0.80 2.40
N LEU A 21 -1.71 1.27 3.03
CA LEU A 21 -2.35 2.56 2.74
C LEU A 21 -1.91 3.59 3.77
N PHE A 22 -1.38 4.72 3.31
CA PHE A 22 -0.93 5.82 4.16
C PHE A 22 -2.02 6.89 4.31
N SER A 23 -1.87 7.79 5.29
CA SER A 23 -2.87 8.82 5.62
C SER A 23 -3.12 9.84 4.52
N ASP A 24 -2.18 9.98 3.58
CA ASP A 24 -2.30 10.84 2.40
C ASP A 24 -3.00 10.14 1.21
N GLY A 25 -3.50 8.92 1.41
CA GLY A 25 -4.20 8.14 0.40
C GLY A 25 -3.30 7.36 -0.56
N VAL A 26 -1.98 7.49 -0.45
CA VAL A 26 -1.03 6.70 -1.28
C VAL A 26 -0.93 5.28 -0.73
N ALA A 27 -0.89 4.30 -1.63
CA ALA A 27 -0.66 2.90 -1.30
C ALA A 27 0.72 2.41 -1.77
N LEU A 28 1.38 1.55 -0.99
CA LEU A 28 2.59 0.83 -1.39
C LEU A 28 2.35 -0.68 -1.40
N THR A 29 2.75 -1.34 -2.48
CA THR A 29 2.62 -2.78 -2.71
C THR A 29 3.93 -3.50 -2.39
N ASN A 30 3.88 -4.48 -1.49
CA ASN A 30 5.04 -5.25 -1.03
C ASN A 30 6.28 -4.39 -0.70
N PRO A 31 6.16 -3.32 0.11
CA PRO A 31 7.28 -2.41 0.35
C PRO A 31 8.33 -3.05 1.26
N SER A 32 9.58 -2.61 1.11
CA SER A 32 10.63 -2.87 2.11
C SER A 32 10.43 -1.99 3.35
N VAL A 33 11.03 -2.39 4.47
CA VAL A 33 11.01 -1.57 5.71
C VAL A 33 11.63 -0.19 5.48
N ILE A 34 12.63 -0.06 4.60
CA ILE A 34 13.26 1.21 4.26
C ILE A 34 12.25 2.12 3.55
N ALA A 35 11.56 1.60 2.52
CA ALA A 35 10.54 2.35 1.78
C ALA A 35 9.38 2.81 2.68
N VAL A 36 8.99 1.99 3.66
CA VAL A 36 7.97 2.39 4.66
C VAL A 36 8.46 3.56 5.51
N LYS A 37 9.70 3.53 6.00
CA LYS A 37 10.27 4.62 6.80
C LYS A 37 10.39 5.92 6.01
N GLU A 38 10.85 5.85 4.77
CA GLU A 38 10.95 7.00 3.88
C GLU A 38 9.58 7.62 3.61
N LYS A 39 8.58 6.78 3.30
CA LYS A 39 7.20 7.25 3.09
C LYS A 39 6.63 7.90 4.34
N LEU A 40 6.82 7.31 5.52
CA LEU A 40 6.36 7.90 6.79
C LEU A 40 7.04 9.24 7.09
N ALA A 41 8.32 9.40 6.72
CA ALA A 41 9.04 10.66 6.90
C ALA A 41 8.62 11.75 5.90
N SER A 42 7.96 11.37 4.80
CA SER A 42 7.46 12.30 3.77
C SER A 42 5.98 12.67 3.94
N LEU A 43 5.29 12.10 4.93
CA LEU A 43 3.90 12.46 5.27
C LEU A 43 3.85 13.80 6.00
#